data_AF-A0A0S3TSW8-F1
#
_entry.id   AF-A0A0S3TSW8-F1
#
_cell.length_a   1.000
_cell.length_b   1.000
_cell.length_c   1.000
_cell.angle_alpha   90.00
_cell.angle_beta   90.00
_cell.angle_gamma   90.00
#
_symmetry.space_group_name_H-M   'P 1'
#
loop_
_entity.id
_entity.type
_entity.pdbx_description
1 polymer ?
#
loop_
_entity_poly.entity_id
_entity_poly.type
_entity_poly.pdbx_seq_one_letter_code
_entity_poly.pdbx_strand_id
1 'polypeptide(L)' 'MLGLGELKQTRVYQEAFQEGKLEGKLEGKLETIPQLLTLGLSVEQIAKALDIEIELVRQVASEKVSSDDTNT' A
#
# COMPACT_ATOMS: atom_id res chain seq x y z
N MET A 1 -22.64 19.93 17.87
CA MET A 1 -21.71 19.82 16.73
C MET A 1 -20.38 19.36 17.29
N LEU A 2 -19.93 18.15 16.94
CA LEU A 2 -18.62 17.63 17.37
C LEU A 2 -17.53 18.36 16.58
N GLY A 3 -16.76 19.21 17.25
CA GLY A 3 -15.66 19.95 16.63
C GLY A 3 -14.45 19.06 16.40
N LEU A 4 -13.82 19.18 15.22
CA LEU A 4 -12.61 18.44 14.81
C LEU A 4 -11.42 18.57 15.81
N GLY A 5 -11.49 19.50 16.76
CA GLY A 5 -10.51 19.68 17.84
C GLY A 5 -10.56 18.61 18.93
N GLU A 6 -11.74 18.06 19.25
CA GLU A 6 -11.89 17.04 20.31
C GLU A 6 -11.50 15.64 19.83
N LEU A 7 -11.69 15.33 18.53
CA LEU A 7 -11.30 14.04 17.96
C LEU A 7 -9.78 13.81 18.02
N LYS A 8 -8.96 14.85 17.86
CA LYS A 8 -7.48 14.72 17.92
C LYS A 8 -6.96 14.30 19.29
N GLN A 9 -7.73 14.49 20.36
CA GLN A 9 -7.37 14.13 21.74
C GLN A 9 -7.97 12.80 22.20
N THR A 10 -8.90 12.22 21.44
CA THR A 10 -9.44 10.89 21.72
C THR A 10 -8.47 9.80 21.28
N ARG A 11 -8.32 8.73 22.10
CA ARG A 11 -7.50 7.55 21.82
C ARG A 11 -7.72 7.00 20.40
N VAL A 12 -8.97 7.08 19.92
CA VAL A 12 -9.39 6.69 18.57
C VAL A 12 -8.59 7.37 17.45
N TYR A 13 -8.18 8.65 17.60
CA TYR A 13 -7.38 9.33 16.58
C TYR A 13 -5.90 8.93 16.64
N GLN A 14 -5.37 8.65 17.84
CA GLN A 14 -4.00 8.15 17.98
C GLN A 14 -3.86 6.71 17.49
N GLU A 15 -4.90 5.89 17.67
CA GLU A 15 -5.02 4.54 17.13
C GLU A 15 -5.18 4.60 15.60
N ALA A 16 -6.18 5.34 15.09
CA ALA A 16 -6.39 5.48 13.65
C ALA A 16 -5.21 6.13 12.91
N PHE A 17 -4.47 7.04 13.53
CA PHE A 17 -3.26 7.63 12.93
C PHE A 17 -2.08 6.66 12.92
N GLN A 18 -1.96 5.79 13.94
CA GLN A 18 -0.93 4.76 13.97
C GLN A 18 -1.25 3.61 13.00
N GLU A 19 -2.51 3.17 12.97
CA GLU A 19 -3.01 2.18 12.01
C GLU A 19 -2.89 2.71 10.59
N GLY A 20 -3.39 3.92 10.29
CA GLY A 20 -3.29 4.51 8.96
C GLY A 20 -1.86 4.78 8.49
N LYS A 21 -0.91 5.02 9.41
CA LYS A 21 0.51 5.15 9.05
C LYS A 21 1.16 3.81 8.74
N LEU A 22 0.75 2.73 9.41
CA LEU A 22 1.24 1.38 9.14
C LEU A 22 0.63 0.83 7.84
N GLU A 23 -0.69 1.00 7.66
CA GLU A 23 -1.42 0.63 6.45
C GLU A 23 -0.90 1.41 5.25
N GLY A 24 -0.81 2.74 5.32
CA GLY A 24 -0.30 3.54 4.19
C GLY A 24 1.16 3.24 3.82
N LYS A 25 1.98 2.76 4.76
CA LYS A 25 3.36 2.34 4.45
C LYS A 25 3.38 0.99 3.73
N LEU A 26 2.48 0.07 4.08
CA LEU A 26 2.32 -1.22 3.41
C LEU A 26 1.67 -1.04 2.04
N GLU A 27 0.55 -0.34 1.97
CA GLU A 27 -0.15 -0.01 0.73
C GLU A 27 0.77 0.74 -0.25
N GLY A 28 1.50 1.76 0.22
CA GLY A 28 2.45 2.49 -0.64
C GLY A 28 3.57 1.58 -1.18
N LYS A 29 4.06 0.63 -0.38
CA LYS A 29 5.04 -0.36 -0.87
C LYS A 29 4.42 -1.25 -1.95
N LEU A 30 3.21 -1.76 -1.74
CA LEU A 30 2.53 -2.64 -2.69
C LEU A 30 2.14 -1.91 -3.98
N GLU A 31 1.64 -0.69 -3.90
CA GLU A 31 1.26 0.13 -5.06
C GLU A 31 2.47 0.47 -5.95
N THR A 32 3.67 0.55 -5.36
CA THR A 32 4.91 0.81 -6.10
C THR A 32 5.41 -0.42 -6.87
N ILE A 33 4.97 -1.65 -6.53
CA ILE A 33 5.36 -2.90 -7.20
C ILE A 33 5.13 -2.87 -8.72
N PRO A 34 3.91 -2.61 -9.22
CA PRO A 34 3.65 -2.54 -10.66
C PRO A 34 4.46 -1.42 -11.34
N GLN A 35 4.71 -0.31 -10.66
CA GLN A 35 5.57 0.77 -11.19
C GLN A 35 7.01 0.30 -11.34
N LEU A 36 7.56 -0.42 -10.36
CA LEU A 36 8.92 -0.99 -10.42
C LEU A 36 9.04 -2.06 -11.53
N LEU A 37 8.00 -2.87 -11.72
CA LEU A 37 7.94 -3.82 -12.84
C LEU A 37 7.95 -3.09 -14.19
N THR A 38 7.23 -1.97 -14.30
CA THR A 38 7.21 -1.12 -15.50
C THR A 38 8.56 -0.48 -15.79
N LEU A 39 9.33 -0.17 -14.74
CA LEU A 39 10.72 0.30 -14.84
C LEU A 39 11.71 -0.81 -15.21
N GLY A 40 11.26 -2.06 -15.39
CA GLY A 40 12.08 -3.19 -15.80
C GLY A 40 12.76 -3.94 -14.65
N LEU A 41 12.37 -3.70 -13.40
CA LEU A 41 12.84 -4.51 -12.27
C LEU A 41 12.14 -5.87 -12.26
N SER A 42 12.84 -6.91 -11.81
CA SER A 42 12.25 -8.23 -11.59
C SER A 42 11.51 -8.32 -10.25
N VAL A 43 10.54 -9.23 -10.17
CA VAL A 43 9.78 -9.54 -8.94
C VAL A 43 10.73 -9.83 -7.76
N GLU A 44 11.83 -10.53 -8.00
CA GLU A 44 12.85 -10.88 -7.00
C GLU A 44 13.59 -9.63 -6.46
N GLN A 45 13.96 -8.71 -7.35
CA GLN A 45 14.61 -7.45 -6.96
C GLN A 45 13.66 -6.57 -6.17
N ILE A 46 12.37 -6.53 -6.56
CA ILE A 46 11.34 -5.76 -5.88
C ILE A 46 11.08 -6.33 -4.48
N ALA A 47 10.92 -7.64 -4.38
CA ALA A 47 10.77 -8.34 -3.10
C ALA A 47 11.92 -8.02 -2.14
N LYS A 48 13.17 -8.08 -2.64
CA LYS A 48 14.36 -7.74 -1.86
C LYS A 48 14.46 -6.26 -1.50
N ALA A 49 14.07 -5.35 -2.40
CA ALA A 49 14.14 -3.90 -2.18
C ALA A 49 13.07 -3.42 -1.19
N LEU A 50 11.88 -4.02 -1.24
CA LEU A 50 10.75 -3.68 -0.39
C LEU A 50 10.68 -4.52 0.89
N ASP A 51 11.53 -5.54 1.01
CA ASP A 51 11.61 -6.52 2.10
C ASP A 51 10.27 -7.24 2.34
N ILE A 52 9.71 -7.77 1.26
CA ILE A 52 8.40 -8.45 1.21
C ILE A 52 8.53 -9.75 0.42
N GLU A 53 7.61 -10.68 0.64
CA GLU A 53 7.63 -11.98 -0.03
C GLU A 53 7.41 -11.86 -1.54
N ILE A 54 8.18 -12.64 -2.31
CA ILE A 54 8.05 -12.75 -3.77
C ILE A 54 6.62 -13.11 -4.19
N GLU A 55 5.96 -14.00 -3.46
CA GLU A 55 4.58 -14.41 -3.76
C GLU A 55 3.61 -13.23 -3.65
N LEU A 56 3.78 -12.39 -2.62
CA LEU A 56 2.98 -11.17 -2.47
C LEU A 56 3.23 -10.19 -3.61
N VAL A 57 4.50 -10.02 -4.01
CA VAL A 57 4.86 -9.17 -5.15
C VAL A 57 4.24 -9.68 -6.45
N ARG A 58 4.22 -11.00 -6.65
CA ARG A 58 3.59 -11.67 -7.80
C ARG A 58 2.07 -11.50 -7.79
N GLN A 59 1.46 -11.63 -6.62
CA GLN A 59 0.02 -11.46 -6.45
C GLN A 59 -0.39 -10.03 -6.78
N VAL A 60 0.27 -9.03 -6.20
CA VAL A 60 -0.02 -7.61 -6.48
C VAL A 60 0.23 -7.27 -7.94
N ALA A 61 1.30 -7.78 -8.54
CA ALA A 61 1.56 -7.65 -9.96
C ALA A 61 0.43 -8.24 -10.83
N SER A 62 -0.18 -9.34 -10.40
CA SER A 62 -1.27 -10.00 -11.12
C SER A 62 -2.63 -9.31 -10.87
N GLU A 63 -2.89 -8.84 -9.66
CA GLU A 63 -4.12 -8.10 -9.29
C GLU A 63 -4.23 -6.77 -10.05
N LYS A 64 -3.12 -6.02 -10.15
CA LYS A 64 -3.11 -4.73 -10.86
C LYS A 64 -3.31 -4.87 -12.37
N VAL A 65 -2.79 -5.95 -12.97
CA VAL A 65 -3.06 -6.28 -14.38
C VAL A 65 -4.53 -6.63 -14.61
N SER A 66 -5.26 -7.10 -13.58
CA SER A 66 -6.70 -7.41 -13.69
C SER A 66 -7.64 -6.23 -13.39
N SER A 67 -7.13 -5.11 -12.87
CA SER A 67 -7.93 -3.93 -12.50
C SER A 67 -7.80 -2.75 -13.47
N ASP A 68 -6.90 -2.83 -14.45
CA ASP A 68 -6.82 -1.86 -15.56
C ASP A 68 -7.85 -2.12 -16.69
N ASP A 69 -8.68 -3.17 -16.61
CA ASP A 69 -9.68 -3.54 -17.64
C ASP A 69 -11.15 -3.16 -17.32
N THR A 70 -11.45 -2.41 -16.26
CA THR A 70 -12.83 -1.94 -16.00
C THR A 70 -12.90 -0.48 -15.54
N ASN A 71 -12.62 0.48 -16.43
CA ASN A 71 -13.45 1.68 -16.52
C ASN A 71 -13.23 2.41 -17.87
N THR A 72 -14.16 2.17 -18.80
CA THR A 72 -14.43 3.06 -19.94
C THR A 72 -15.12 4.33 -19.45
#